data_AF-A0A954XB95-F1
#
_entry.id   AF-A0A954XB95-F1
#
_cell.length_a   1.000
_cell.length_b   1.000
_cell.length_c   1.000
_cell.angle_alpha   90.00
_cell.angle_beta   90.00
_cell.angle_gamma   90.00
#
_symmetry.space_group_name_H-M   'P 1'
#
loop_
_entity.id
_entity.type
_entity.pdbx_description
1 polymer ?
#
loop_
_entity_poly.entity_id
_entity_poly.type
_entity_poly.pdbx_seq_one_letter_code
_entity_poly.pdbx_strand_id
1 'polypeptide(L)'
;PWDRSSGRRASVAEHLRGRLLFDRTLNHDELEVAYRSGSALKKTHLTAEFTYADFLARYGDSARILFLLDETKRLHICTADKPPEPKASQSLVFLVREPTSVPVG
;
A
#
# COMPACT_ATOMS: atom_id res chain seq x y z
N PRO A 1 22.65 49.27 -0.21
CA PRO A 1 23.76 48.35 -0.55
C PRO A 1 23.61 47.03 0.23
N TRP A 2 23.29 45.97 -0.52
CA TRP A 2 23.20 44.53 -0.23
C TRP A 2 23.65 44.00 1.16
N ASP A 3 22.76 43.27 1.84
CA ASP A 3 23.10 42.20 2.79
C ASP A 3 22.50 40.88 2.27
N ARG A 4 23.37 39.92 1.94
CA ARG A 4 23.02 38.53 1.66
C ARG A 4 23.12 37.76 2.98
N SER A 5 22.01 37.62 3.67
CA SER A 5 21.90 36.67 4.77
C SER A 5 21.31 35.37 4.21
N SER A 6 22.19 34.39 3.98
CA SER A 6 21.84 33.02 3.61
C SER A 6 20.80 32.46 4.56
N GLY A 7 19.54 32.44 4.12
CA GLY A 7 18.45 31.71 4.75
C GLY A 7 18.80 30.23 4.74
N ARG A 8 19.36 29.77 5.86
CA ARG A 8 19.53 28.38 6.24
C ARG A 8 18.25 27.65 5.81
N ARG A 9 18.35 26.78 4.80
CA ARG A 9 17.30 25.80 4.47
C ARG A 9 17.12 24.97 5.74
N ALA A 10 16.23 25.42 6.62
CA ALA A 10 15.87 24.70 7.82
C ALA A 10 15.39 23.36 7.30
N SER A 11 16.16 22.32 7.63
CA SER A 11 15.81 20.95 7.35
C SER A 11 14.40 20.78 7.91
N VAL A 12 13.41 20.73 7.02
CA VAL A 12 12.02 20.45 7.40
C VAL A 12 12.10 19.17 8.21
N ALA A 13 11.83 19.30 9.51
CA ALA A 13 12.04 18.26 10.48
C ALA A 13 11.37 16.98 9.98
N GLU A 14 12.01 15.83 10.14
CA GLU A 14 11.56 14.58 9.51
C GLU A 14 10.10 14.23 9.84
N HIS A 15 9.56 14.73 10.95
CA HIS A 15 8.17 14.59 11.36
C HIS A 15 7.15 15.42 10.54
N LEU A 16 7.60 16.43 9.77
CA LEU A 16 6.78 17.21 8.84
C LEU A 16 6.83 16.64 7.41
N ARG A 17 7.68 15.65 7.14
CA ARG A 17 7.63 14.91 5.89
C ARG A 17 6.49 13.91 6.03
N GLY A 18 5.42 14.10 5.24
CA GLY A 18 4.33 13.13 5.17
C GLY A 18 4.89 11.72 4.94
N ARG A 19 4.28 10.70 5.56
CA ARG A 19 4.70 9.30 5.36
C ARG A 19 4.35 8.89 3.93
N LEU A 20 5.30 8.24 3.25
CA LEU A 20 5.04 7.65 1.95
C LEU A 20 4.08 6.47 2.11
N LEU A 21 2.93 6.58 1.45
CA LEU A 21 1.88 5.56 1.52
C LEU A 21 2.26 4.35 0.69
N PHE A 22 2.00 3.16 1.26
CA PHE A 22 2.09 1.84 0.63
C PHE A 22 3.50 1.39 0.25
N ASP A 23 4.14 2.06 -0.71
CA ASP A 23 5.47 1.76 -1.21
C ASP A 23 6.14 3.02 -1.76
N ARG A 24 7.48 3.08 -1.81
CA ARG A 24 8.21 4.24 -2.37
C ARG A 24 7.89 4.48 -3.84
N THR A 25 7.43 3.45 -4.55
CA THR A 25 7.05 3.51 -5.95
C THR A 25 5.56 3.79 -6.17
N LEU A 26 4.71 3.58 -5.16
CA LEU A 26 3.26 3.68 -5.31
C LEU A 26 2.75 5.10 -5.00
N ASN A 27 2.89 5.99 -5.98
CA ASN A 27 2.31 7.33 -5.91
C ASN A 27 0.87 7.36 -6.48
N HIS A 28 0.23 8.53 -6.44
CA HIS A 28 -1.13 8.70 -6.96
C HIS A 28 -1.28 8.29 -8.43
N ASP A 29 -0.30 8.64 -9.27
CA ASP A 29 -0.32 8.36 -10.71
C ASP A 29 -0.29 6.84 -10.96
N GLU A 30 0.56 6.12 -10.24
CA GLU A 30 0.64 4.66 -10.32
C GLU A 30 -0.65 3.96 -9.86
N LEU A 31 -1.33 4.50 -8.83
CA LEU A 31 -2.64 4.00 -8.41
C LEU A 31 -3.71 4.26 -9.48
N GLU A 32 -3.69 5.43 -10.12
CA GLU A 32 -4.62 5.79 -11.18
C GLU A 32 -4.40 4.92 -12.43
N VAL A 33 -3.14 4.70 -12.81
CA VAL A 33 -2.75 3.78 -13.90
C VAL A 33 -3.17 2.36 -13.59
N ALA A 34 -2.93 1.87 -12.37
CA ALA A 34 -3.33 0.53 -11.96
C ALA A 34 -4.86 0.37 -12.00
N TYR A 35 -5.61 1.37 -11.54
CA TYR A 35 -7.07 1.37 -11.62
C TYR A 35 -7.57 1.37 -13.07
N ARG A 36 -7.02 2.26 -13.92
CA ARG A 36 -7.38 2.35 -15.35
C ARG A 36 -6.99 1.12 -16.16
N SER A 37 -5.92 0.43 -15.77
CA SER A 37 -5.45 -0.80 -16.42
C SER A 37 -6.23 -2.05 -16.00
N GLY A 38 -7.31 -1.89 -15.22
CA GLY A 38 -8.18 -2.99 -14.82
C GLY A 38 -7.68 -3.76 -13.59
N SER A 39 -6.80 -3.17 -12.78
CA SER A 39 -6.43 -3.77 -11.49
C SER A 39 -7.61 -3.72 -10.54
N ALA A 40 -7.86 -4.83 -9.85
CA ALA A 40 -8.96 -4.97 -8.91
C ALA A 40 -8.49 -4.70 -7.48
N LEU A 41 -9.30 -3.95 -6.73
CA LEU A 41 -9.13 -3.83 -5.29
C LEU A 41 -9.81 -5.03 -4.60
N LYS A 42 -9.00 -5.89 -3.98
CA LYS A 42 -9.48 -7.09 -3.28
C LYS A 42 -9.28 -6.98 -1.78
N LYS A 43 -10.10 -7.75 -1.07
CA LYS A 43 -9.97 -8.01 0.37
C LYS A 43 -9.87 -9.50 0.60
N THR A 44 -8.89 -9.94 1.38
CA THR A 44 -8.75 -11.33 1.82
C THR A 44 -8.60 -11.40 3.33
N HIS A 45 -9.33 -12.33 3.94
CA HIS A 45 -9.19 -12.62 5.35
C HIS A 45 -8.05 -13.61 5.56
N LEU A 46 -7.12 -13.28 6.45
CA LEU A 46 -6.07 -14.18 6.88
C LEU A 46 -6.61 -15.10 7.97
N THR A 47 -6.54 -16.39 7.72
CA THR A 47 -6.98 -17.46 8.63
C THR A 47 -5.80 -18.35 8.97
N ALA A 48 -6.00 -19.34 9.84
CA ALA A 48 -4.97 -20.36 10.07
C ALA A 48 -4.66 -21.20 8.80
N GLU A 49 -5.63 -21.30 7.89
CA GLU A 49 -5.53 -22.05 6.63
C GLU A 49 -5.00 -21.20 5.46
N PHE A 50 -5.11 -19.88 5.57
CA PHE A 50 -4.62 -18.92 4.58
C PHE A 50 -3.84 -17.81 5.28
N THR A 51 -2.53 -18.04 5.41
CA THR A 51 -1.60 -17.18 6.13
C THR A 51 -1.08 -16.05 5.24
N TYR A 52 -0.35 -15.12 5.84
CA TYR A 52 0.33 -14.08 5.09
C TYR A 52 1.38 -14.64 4.12
N ALA A 53 2.04 -15.75 4.48
CA ALA A 53 2.97 -16.43 3.59
C ALA A 53 2.25 -16.99 2.36
N ASP A 54 1.05 -17.56 2.53
CA ASP A 54 0.23 -18.05 1.41
C ASP A 54 -0.23 -16.91 0.50
N PHE A 55 -0.57 -15.76 1.08
CA PHE A 55 -0.85 -14.55 0.32
C PHE A 55 0.35 -14.11 -0.52
N LEU A 56 1.54 -14.04 0.07
CA LEU A 56 2.76 -13.67 -0.63
C LEU A 56 3.14 -14.70 -1.71
N ALA A 57 2.94 -15.99 -1.47
CA ALA A 57 3.17 -17.03 -2.45
C ALA A 57 2.20 -16.95 -3.63
N ARG A 58 0.94 -16.59 -3.37
CA ARG A 58 -0.11 -16.50 -4.40
C ARG A 58 -0.05 -15.24 -5.23
N TYR A 59 0.20 -14.10 -4.59
CA TYR A 59 0.10 -12.80 -5.24
C TYR A 59 1.43 -12.06 -5.30
N GLY A 60 2.28 -12.19 -4.28
CA GLY A 60 3.65 -11.65 -4.25
C GLY A 60 3.77 -10.26 -4.87
N ASP A 61 4.65 -10.14 -5.86
CA ASP A 61 4.93 -8.91 -6.58
C ASP A 61 3.78 -8.38 -7.46
N SER A 62 2.77 -9.21 -7.76
CA SER A 62 1.59 -8.80 -8.55
C SER A 62 0.51 -8.11 -7.71
N ALA A 63 0.63 -8.16 -6.38
CA ALA A 63 -0.24 -7.44 -5.47
C ALA A 63 0.48 -6.31 -4.74
N ARG A 64 -0.26 -5.25 -4.45
CA ARG A 64 0.16 -4.11 -3.64
C ARG A 64 -0.76 -4.00 -2.45
N ILE A 65 -0.25 -4.27 -1.25
CA ILE A 65 -1.02 -4.20 -0.01
C ILE A 65 -1.22 -2.73 0.33
N LEU A 66 -2.47 -2.31 0.43
CA LEU A 66 -2.81 -0.92 0.74
C LEU A 66 -3.19 -0.78 2.22
N PHE A 67 -4.05 -1.68 2.69
CA PHE A 67 -4.61 -1.57 4.02
C PHE A 67 -4.65 -2.92 4.73
N LEU A 68 -4.64 -2.84 6.04
CA LEU A 68 -4.87 -3.95 6.93
C LEU A 68 -6.09 -3.63 7.81
N LEU A 69 -7.07 -4.51 7.84
CA LEU A 69 -8.20 -4.43 8.76
C LEU A 69 -7.95 -5.37 9.93
N ASP A 70 -8.03 -4.83 11.14
CA ASP A 70 -8.05 -5.65 12.34
C ASP A 70 -9.45 -6.21 12.65
N GLU A 71 -9.52 -7.07 13.67
CA GLU A 71 -10.76 -7.71 14.14
C GLU A 71 -11.83 -6.70 14.58
N THR A 72 -11.42 -5.48 14.97
CA THR A 72 -12.32 -4.38 15.34
C THR A 72 -12.79 -3.56 14.14
N LYS A 73 -12.48 -4.01 12.92
CA LYS A 73 -12.74 -3.32 11.64
C LYS A 73 -12.03 -1.97 11.53
N ARG A 74 -10.97 -1.73 12.31
CA ARG A 74 -10.13 -0.55 12.12
C ARG A 74 -9.19 -0.78 10.96
N LEU A 75 -9.11 0.23 10.10
CA LEU A 75 -8.33 0.22 8.89
C LEU A 75 -6.98 0.89 9.16
N HIS A 76 -5.91 0.11 9.03
CA HIS A 76 -4.54 0.54 9.17
C HIS A 76 -3.93 0.73 7.79
N ILE A 77 -3.38 1.91 7.54
CA ILE A 77 -2.72 2.22 6.28
C ILE A 77 -1.30 1.67 6.31
N CYS A 78 -0.97 0.83 5.33
CA CYS A 78 0.40 0.34 5.15
C CYS A 78 1.24 1.49 4.58
N THR A 79 2.40 1.76 5.19
CA THR A 79 3.34 2.78 4.72
C THR A 79 4.61 2.10 4.26
N ALA A 80 5.31 2.68 3.28
CA ALA A 80 6.53 2.10 2.73
C ALA A 80 7.60 1.79 3.80
N ASP A 81 7.65 2.61 4.86
CA ASP A 81 8.63 2.47 5.94
C ASP A 81 8.20 1.47 7.04
N LYS A 82 6.98 0.95 6.98
CA LYS A 82 6.45 -0.02 7.96
C LYS A 82 5.73 -1.16 7.24
N PRO A 83 6.43 -2.27 6.93
CA PRO A 83 5.78 -3.42 6.31
C PRO A 83 4.64 -3.89 7.23
N PRO A 84 3.49 -4.31 6.66
CA PRO A 84 2.42 -4.86 7.46
C PRO A 84 2.90 -6.14 8.14
N GLU A 85 2.69 -6.22 9.46
CA GLU A 85 2.84 -7.45 10.24
C GLU A 85 1.44 -7.97 10.58
N PRO A 86 0.72 -8.57 9.61
CA PRO A 86 -0.61 -9.07 9.88
C PRO A 86 -0.58 -10.25 10.84
N LYS A 87 -1.50 -10.21 11.80
CA LYS A 87 -1.81 -11.33 12.68
C LYS A 87 -2.89 -12.21 12.06
N ALA A 88 -2.95 -13.47 12.50
CA ALA A 88 -4.09 -14.34 12.23
C ALA A 88 -5.39 -13.59 12.60
N SER A 89 -6.45 -13.80 11.81
CA SER A 89 -7.76 -13.14 11.94
C SER A 89 -7.83 -11.68 11.50
N GLN A 90 -6.78 -11.15 10.85
CA GLN A 90 -6.85 -9.83 10.20
C GLN A 90 -7.25 -9.98 8.72
N SER A 91 -7.66 -8.89 8.08
CA SER A 91 -7.90 -8.87 6.63
C SER A 91 -6.92 -7.95 5.94
N LEU A 92 -6.43 -8.38 4.79
CA LEU A 92 -5.62 -7.55 3.89
C LEU A 92 -6.49 -6.98 2.79
N VAL A 93 -6.31 -5.70 2.51
CA VAL A 93 -6.86 -5.02 1.33
C VAL A 93 -5.69 -4.68 0.42
N PHE A 94 -5.77 -5.14 -0.82
CA PHE A 94 -4.67 -5.06 -1.77
C PHE A 94 -5.19 -4.81 -3.18
N LEU A 95 -4.39 -4.11 -3.96
CA LEU A 95 -4.60 -3.94 -5.39
C LEU A 95 -3.88 -5.08 -6.11
N VAL A 96 -4.57 -5.77 -7.02
CA VAL A 96 -3.97 -6.85 -7.81
C VAL A 96 -4.36 -6.69 -9.27
N ARG A 97 -3.40 -6.90 -10.16
CA ARG A 97 -3.68 -7.00 -11.59
C ARG A 97 -4.24 -8.39 -11.87
N GLU A 98 -5.54 -8.49 -12.04
CA GLU A 98 -6.12 -9.73 -12.57
C GLU A 98 -5.90 -9.76 -14.09
N PRO A 99 -5.47 -10.89 -14.68
CA PRO A 99 -5.65 -11.05 -16.11
C PRO A 99 -7.14 -10.93 -16.36
N THR A 100 -7.54 -9.93 -17.15
CA THR A 100 -8.92 -9.68 -17.56
C THR A 100 -9.56 -11.01 -17.93
N SER A 101 -10.42 -11.55 -17.06
CA SER A 101 -11.25 -12.69 -17.43
C SER A 101 -12.28 -12.11 -18.39
N VAL A 102 -11.95 -12.14 -19.69
CA VAL A 102 -12.91 -11.88 -20.75
C VAL A 102 -14.12 -12.76 -20.48
N PRO A 103 -15.34 -12.21 -20.34
CA PRO A 103 -16.53 -13.05 -20.32
C PRO A 103 -16.57 -13.74 -21.69
N VAL A 104 -16.35 -15.05 -21.70
CA VAL A 104 -16.65 -15.89 -22.84
C VAL A 104 -18.17 -15.84 -23.04
N GLY A 105 -18.58 -15.10 -24.06
CA GLY A 105 -19.94 -15.09 -24.60
C GLY A 105 -20.03 -15.96 -25.83
#